data_AF-A0A257M4H0-F1
#
_entry.id   AF-A0A257M4H0-F1
#
_cell.length_a   1.000
_cell.length_b   1.000
_cell.length_c   1.000
_cell.angle_alpha   90.00
_cell.angle_beta   90.00
_cell.angle_gamma   90.00
#
_symmetry.space_group_name_H-M   'P 1'
#
loop_
_entity.id
_entity.type
_entity.pdbx_description
1 polymer ?
#
loop_
_entity_poly.entity_id
_entity_poly.type
_entity_poly.pdbx_seq_one_letter_code
_entity_poly.pdbx_strand_id
1 'polypeptide(L)' 'MVALDELKKLPIKERKQIVEELTRSIYEDEHDFEESPELVEELQTRYATYLADPSTAIPWEAALAQIRSGRE' A
#
# COMPACT_ATOMS: atom_id res chain seq x y z
N MET A 1 -21.63 4.98 18.17
CA MET A 1 -21.28 6.16 17.36
C MET A 1 -20.13 6.86 18.07
N VAL A 2 -18.92 6.77 17.53
CA VAL A 2 -17.80 7.56 18.06
C VAL A 2 -18.07 9.02 17.69
N ALA A 3 -18.28 9.86 18.69
CA ALA A 3 -18.47 11.28 18.46
C ALA A 3 -17.12 11.87 18.05
N LEU A 4 -16.90 12.06 16.74
CA LEU A 4 -15.70 12.72 16.20
C LEU A 4 -15.41 14.05 16.91
N ASP A 5 -16.44 14.72 17.40
CA ASP A 5 -16.32 15.96 18.14
C ASP A 5 -15.68 15.79 19.53
N GLU A 6 -15.80 14.63 20.17
CA GLU A 6 -15.06 14.31 21.39
C GLU A 6 -13.59 14.02 21.09
N LEU A 7 -13.29 13.32 19.98
CA LEU A 7 -11.91 13.10 19.54
C LEU A 7 -11.19 14.41 19.22
N LYS A 8 -11.90 15.40 18.66
CA LYS A 8 -11.33 16.73 18.36
C LYS A 8 -10.95 17.52 19.62
N LYS A 9 -11.53 17.21 20.79
CA LYS A 9 -11.19 17.87 22.06
C LYS A 9 -9.85 17.38 22.65
N LEU A 10 -9.35 16.24 22.18
CA LEU A 10 -8.07 15.69 22.66
C LEU A 10 -6.87 16.54 22.18
N PRO A 11 -5.77 16.56 22.95
CA PRO A 11 -4.49 17.08 22.50
C PRO A 11 -4.08 16.52 21.14
N ILE A 12 -3.38 17.33 20.33
CA ILE A 12 -2.97 16.92 18.97
C ILE A 12 -2.14 15.64 18.95
N LYS A 13 -1.34 15.39 19.99
CA LYS A 13 -0.53 14.18 20.12
C LYS A 13 -1.40 12.93 20.25
N GLU A 14 -2.41 12.98 21.11
CA GLU A 14 -3.35 11.87 21.33
C GLU A 14 -4.20 11.61 20.09
N ARG A 15 -4.65 12.67 19.40
CA ARG A 15 -5.35 12.52 18.11
C ARG A 15 -4.51 11.80 17.06
N LYS A 16 -3.21 12.10 16.96
CA LYS A 16 -2.30 11.41 16.04
C LYS A 16 -2.15 9.93 16.38
N GLN A 17 -1.96 9.61 17.66
CA GLN A 17 -1.85 8.22 18.10
C GLN A 17 -3.12 7.41 17.77
N ILE A 18 -4.30 8.00 17.98
CA ILE A 18 -5.57 7.36 17.63
C ILE A 18 -5.70 7.14 16.13
N VAL A 19 -5.33 8.13 15.30
CA VAL A 19 -5.35 7.98 13.84
C VAL A 19 -4.38 6.88 13.38
N GLU A 20 -3.17 6.84 13.92
CA GLU A 20 -2.16 5.82 13.60
C GLU A 20 -2.66 4.41 13.98
N GLU A 21 -3.23 4.27 15.17
CA GLU A 21 -3.76 2.98 15.65
C GLU A 21 -4.96 2.51 14.82
N LEU A 22 -5.90 3.40 14.52
CA LEU A 22 -7.05 3.08 13.67
C LEU A 22 -6.62 2.70 12.26
N THR A 23 -5.63 3.41 11.70
CA THR A 23 -5.08 3.08 10.38
C THR A 23 -4.43 1.70 10.40
N ARG A 24 -3.67 1.37 11.46
CA ARG A 24 -3.09 0.04 11.62
C ARG A 24 -4.16 -1.04 11.72
N SER A 25 -5.19 -0.83 12.54
CA SER A 25 -6.32 -1.76 12.67
C SER A 25 -7.02 -1.97 11.34
N ILE A 26 -7.22 -0.92 10.53
CA ILE A 26 -7.80 -1.06 9.20
C ILE A 26 -6.91 -1.94 8.30
N TYR A 27 -5.58 -1.74 8.31
CA TYR A 27 -4.68 -2.61 7.54
C TYR A 27 -4.70 -4.06 8.02
N GLU A 28 -4.77 -4.28 9.34
CA GLU A 28 -4.86 -5.61 9.94
C GLU A 28 -6.20 -6.29 9.64
N ASP A 29 -7.30 -5.54 9.68
CA ASP A 29 -8.65 -6.03 9.40
C ASP A 29 -8.90 -6.23 7.90
N GLU A 30 -8.31 -5.39 7.05
CA GLU A 30 -8.49 -5.48 5.60
C GLU A 30 -7.89 -6.77 5.07
N HIS A 31 -6.72 -7.24 5.53
CA HIS A 31 -6.08 -8.48 5.06
C HIS A 31 -6.15 -8.70 3.51
N ASP A 32 -6.36 -7.66 2.71
CA ASP A 32 -7.00 -7.80 1.38
C ASP A 32 -5.98 -7.87 0.24
N PHE A 33 -4.72 -8.05 0.59
CA PHE A 33 -3.71 -8.49 -0.36
C PHE A 33 -3.21 -9.87 0.05
N GLU A 34 -4.09 -10.85 -0.08
CA GLU A 34 -3.67 -12.24 -0.07
C GLU A 34 -2.85 -12.46 -1.34
N GLU A 35 -1.53 -12.55 -1.18
CA GLU A 35 -0.61 -12.87 -2.29
C GLU A 35 -0.94 -14.27 -2.79
N SER A 36 -1.81 -14.35 -3.80
CA SER A 36 -2.12 -15.62 -4.46
C SER A 36 -0.81 -16.29 -4.91
N PRO A 37 -0.70 -17.64 -4.87
CA PRO A 37 0.49 -18.34 -5.35
C PRO A 37 0.89 -17.91 -6.77
N GLU A 38 -0.09 -17.61 -7.62
CA GLU A 38 0.10 -17.13 -8.99
C GLU A 38 0.75 -15.75 -9.04
N LEU A 39 0.34 -14.83 -8.15
CA LEU A 39 0.98 -13.51 -8.04
C LEU A 39 2.43 -13.63 -7.55
N VAL A 40 2.68 -14.49 -6.57
CA VAL A 40 4.04 -14.73 -6.06
C VAL A 40 4.94 -15.28 -7.17
N GLU A 41 4.45 -16.26 -7.93
CA GLU A 41 5.18 -16.85 -9.07
C GLU A 41 5.48 -15.79 -10.14
N GLU A 42 4.51 -14.92 -10.44
CA GLU A 42 4.69 -13.83 -11.40
C GLU A 42 5.77 -12.84 -10.94
N LEU A 43 5.72 -12.39 -9.68
CA LEU A 43 6.71 -11.47 -9.12
C LEU A 43 8.11 -12.06 -9.14
N GLN A 44 8.25 -13.34 -8.78
CA GLN A 44 9.51 -14.07 -8.85
C GLN A 44 10.04 -14.16 -10.28
N THR A 45 9.16 -14.45 -11.24
CA THR A 45 9.51 -14.54 -12.67
C THR A 45 9.98 -13.20 -13.23
N ARG A 46 9.25 -12.11 -12.94
CA ARG A 46 9.64 -10.75 -13.33
C ARG A 46 10.98 -10.34 -12.72
N TYR A 47 11.21 -10.68 -11.46
CA TYR A 47 12.46 -10.39 -10.77
C TYR A 47 13.64 -11.17 -11.37
N ALA A 48 13.49 -12.46 -11.62
CA ALA A 48 14.51 -13.28 -12.27
C ALA A 48 14.84 -12.78 -13.68
N THR A 49 13.83 -12.35 -14.43
CA THR A 49 13.98 -11.75 -15.76
C THR A 49 14.79 -10.46 -15.69
N TYR A 50 14.48 -9.57 -14.75
CA TYR A 50 15.24 -8.34 -14.53
C TYR A 50 16.70 -8.59 -14.13
N LEU A 51 16.96 -9.59 -13.29
CA LEU A 51 18.33 -9.97 -12.92
C LEU A 51 19.12 -10.46 -14.14
N ALA A 52 18.47 -11.14 -15.09
CA ALA A 52 19.10 -11.61 -16.32
C ALA A 52 19.27 -10.49 -17.36
N ASP A 53 18.29 -9.57 -17.45
CA ASP A 53 18.28 -8.43 -18.34
C ASP A 53 17.67 -7.19 -17.65
N PRO A 54 18.51 -6.26 -17.15
CA PRO A 54 18.03 -5.05 -16.49
C PRO A 54 17.18 -4.14 -17.38
N SER A 55 17.23 -4.29 -18.71
CA SER A 55 16.44 -3.49 -19.64
C SER A 55 14.95 -3.82 -19.62
N THR A 56 14.54 -4.92 -18.97
CA THR A 56 13.14 -5.27 -18.80
C THR A 56 12.43 -4.45 -17.72
N ALA A 57 13.17 -3.69 -16.90
CA ALA A 57 12.59 -2.76 -15.94
C ALA A 57 12.35 -1.37 -16.56
N ILE A 58 11.40 -0.65 -15.98
CA ILE A 58 11.17 0.76 -16.29
C ILE A 58 11.58 1.65 -15.11
N PRO A 59 12.01 2.90 -15.35
CA PRO A 59 12.24 3.87 -14.27
C PRO A 59 10.99 4.08 -13.42
N TRP A 60 11.17 4.38 -12.14
CA TRP A 60 10.08 4.57 -11.19
C TRP A 60 9.12 5.69 -11.63
N GLU A 61 9.64 6.77 -12.19
CA GLU A 61 8.85 7.89 -12.68
C GLU A 61 7.89 7.47 -13.80
N ALA A 62 8.33 6.55 -14.66
CA ALA A 62 7.51 5.99 -15.73
C ALA A 62 6.44 5.03 -15.17
N ALA A 63 6.81 4.19 -14.19
CA ALA A 63 5.85 3.31 -13.51
C ALA A 63 4.76 4.12 -12.77
N LEU A 64 5.18 5.15 -12.04
CA LEU A 64 4.28 6.04 -11.30
C LEU A 64 3.32 6.79 -12.21
N ALA A 65 3.79 7.23 -13.39
CA ALA A 65 2.93 7.83 -14.39
C ALA A 65 1.86 6.85 -14.90
N GLN A 66 2.20 5.57 -15.09
CA GLN A 66 1.24 4.54 -15.50
C GLN A 66 0.19 4.28 -14.42
N ILE A 67 0.60 4.10 -13.17
CA ILE A 67 -0.30 3.90 -12.03
C ILE A 67 -1.30 5.05 -11.91
N ARG A 68 -0.82 6.30 -12.01
CA ARG A 68 -1.65 7.50 -11.94
C ARG A 68 -2.57 7.70 -13.14
N SER A 69 -2.18 7.17 -14.30
CA SER A 69 -2.98 7.26 -15.52
C SER A 69 -4.19 6.33 -15.52
N GLY A 70 -4.33 5.45 -14.52
CA GLY A 70 -5.51 4.60 -14.34
C GLY A 70 -5.76 3.70 -15.55
N ARG A 71 -4.72 3.06 -16.10
CA ARG A 71 -4.92 2.05 -17.14
C ARG A 71 -5.65 0.85 -16.54
N GLU A 72 -6.94 0.76 -16.86
CA GLU A 72 -7.71 -0.49 -16.95
C GLU A 72 -7.07 -1.46 -17.94
#